data_AF-A0A7Y2E3Z8-F1
#
_entry.id   AF-A0A7Y2E3Z8-F1
#
_cell.length_a   1.000
_cell.length_b   1.000
_cell.length_c   1.000
_cell.angle_alpha   90.00
_cell.angle_beta   90.00
_cell.angle_gamma   90.00
#
_symmetry.space_group_name_H-M   'P 1'
#
loop_
_entity.id
_entity.type
_entity.pdbx_description
1 polymer ?
#
loop_
_entity_poly.entity_id
_entity_poly.type
_entity_poly.pdbx_seq_one_letter_code
_entity_poly.pdbx_strand_id
1 'polypeptide(L)'
;MSDMTNQTRNTDEFIKGLWKENPVFVQVLGMCPVLAVSNTAMNALAMGLASLFVLVMSNVVVSTLRNFIPKQVRIATYILVIATFVTVVEYLIQAISLDLHKALGAFISLIVVNCMILGRAEAFASKNSVWRSLLDGLGMGLGFTFAL
;
A
#
# COMPACT_ATOMS: atom_id res chain seq x y z
N MET A 1 24.05 14.52 -5.59
CA MET A 1 23.95 15.93 -6.04
C MET A 1 24.23 15.97 -7.55
N SER A 2 23.37 15.35 -8.36
CA SER A 2 23.46 15.36 -9.84
C SER A 2 22.23 14.69 -10.47
N ASP A 3 21.03 15.08 -10.02
CA ASP A 3 19.78 14.75 -10.73
C ASP A 3 18.67 15.73 -10.30
N MET A 4 18.97 17.03 -10.40
CA MET A 4 18.03 18.13 -10.14
C MET A 4 17.61 18.84 -11.45
N THR A 5 17.58 18.10 -12.56
CA THR A 5 17.30 18.63 -13.91
C THR A 5 16.58 17.60 -14.79
N ASN A 6 15.34 17.22 -14.45
CA ASN A 6 14.34 16.97 -15.49
C ASN A 6 12.91 16.92 -14.94
N GLN A 7 12.18 17.98 -15.26
CA GLN A 7 10.73 18.06 -15.38
C GLN A 7 10.16 16.81 -16.09
N THR A 8 9.82 15.77 -15.32
CA THR A 8 9.30 14.49 -15.85
C THR A 8 7.86 14.27 -15.39
N ARG A 9 7.04 13.83 -16.33
CA ARG A 9 5.58 14.00 -16.40
C ARG A 9 4.93 13.07 -15.39
N ASN A 10 3.68 13.35 -14.98
CA ASN A 10 2.86 12.46 -14.11
C ASN A 10 2.90 10.96 -14.51
N THR A 11 3.23 10.65 -15.76
CA THR A 11 3.39 9.30 -16.32
C THR A 11 4.66 8.57 -15.85
N ASP A 12 5.74 9.29 -15.50
CA ASP A 12 7.05 8.71 -15.17
C ASP A 12 7.10 8.08 -13.77
N GLU A 13 6.32 8.58 -12.80
CA GLU A 13 6.17 7.92 -11.49
C GLU A 13 5.34 6.65 -11.58
N PHE A 14 4.29 6.64 -12.41
CA PHE A 14 3.45 5.47 -12.64
C PHE A 14 4.24 4.33 -13.32
N ILE A 15 5.06 4.67 -14.32
CA ILE A 15 5.90 3.69 -15.05
C ILE A 15 7.10 3.24 -14.20
N LYS A 16 7.65 4.09 -13.33
CA LYS A 16 8.72 3.68 -12.38
C LYS A 16 8.23 2.65 -11.36
N GLY A 17 7.06 2.86 -10.75
CA GLY A 17 6.46 1.91 -9.80
C GLY A 17 6.06 0.58 -10.44
N LEU A 18 5.69 0.59 -11.72
CA LEU A 18 5.25 -0.61 -12.44
C LEU A 18 6.40 -1.50 -12.93
N TRP A 19 7.57 -0.92 -13.27
CA TRP A 19 8.62 -1.69 -13.99
C TRP A 19 10.06 -1.52 -13.48
N LYS A 20 10.43 -0.42 -12.80
CA LYS A 20 11.83 -0.14 -12.41
C LYS A 20 12.12 -0.28 -10.90
N GLU A 21 11.12 -0.08 -10.05
CA GLU A 21 11.21 -0.25 -8.58
C GLU A 21 10.19 -1.28 -8.07
N ASN A 22 10.23 -2.51 -8.57
CA ASN A 22 9.29 -3.54 -8.11
C ASN A 22 9.43 -3.73 -6.58
N PRO A 23 8.40 -3.41 -5.77
CA PRO A 23 8.50 -3.42 -4.31
C PRO A 23 8.96 -4.77 -3.74
N VAL A 24 8.57 -5.86 -4.40
CA VAL A 24 8.82 -7.23 -3.93
C VAL A 24 10.22 -7.70 -4.33
N PHE A 25 10.66 -7.44 -5.56
CA PHE A 25 11.93 -7.97 -6.07
C PHE A 25 13.15 -7.06 -5.81
N VAL A 26 12.95 -5.74 -5.67
CA VAL A 26 14.05 -4.78 -5.47
C VAL A 26 14.09 -4.26 -4.03
N GLN A 27 12.94 -4.04 -3.40
CA GLN A 27 12.86 -3.47 -2.05
C GLN A 27 12.74 -4.53 -0.93
N VAL A 28 12.33 -5.77 -1.26
CA VAL A 28 12.13 -6.87 -0.29
C VAL A 28 11.21 -6.45 0.88
N LEU A 29 10.22 -5.60 0.60
CA LEU A 29 9.22 -5.14 1.57
C LEU A 29 7.89 -5.84 1.31
N GLY A 30 7.17 -6.20 2.38
CA GLY A 30 5.88 -6.86 2.27
C GLY A 30 5.94 -8.39 2.13
N MET A 31 7.03 -9.03 2.58
CA MET A 31 7.18 -10.50 2.51
C MET A 31 6.21 -11.28 3.40
N CYS A 32 5.77 -10.69 4.54
CA CYS A 32 4.88 -11.36 5.49
C CYS A 32 3.56 -11.84 4.86
N PRO A 33 2.80 -11.01 4.12
CA PRO A 33 1.61 -11.48 3.42
C PRO A 33 1.91 -12.39 2.23
N VAL A 34 3.06 -12.21 1.55
CA VAL A 34 3.46 -13.04 0.41
C VAL A 34 3.61 -14.49 0.84
N LEU A 35 4.40 -14.74 1.90
CA LEU A 35 4.63 -16.09 2.42
C LEU A 35 3.35 -16.75 2.97
N ALA A 36 2.40 -15.96 3.46
CA ALA A 36 1.17 -16.47 4.04
C ALA A 36 0.16 -16.97 2.99
N VAL A 37 0.05 -16.25 1.86
CA VAL A 37 -1.04 -16.41 0.90
C VAL A 37 -0.66 -17.19 -0.37
N SER A 38 0.60 -17.65 -0.50
CA SER A 38 1.06 -18.50 -1.62
C SER A 38 0.36 -19.87 -1.76
N ASN A 39 -0.62 -20.20 -0.92
CA ASN A 39 -1.36 -21.47 -1.01
C ASN A 39 -2.38 -21.49 -2.16
N THR A 40 -3.02 -20.36 -2.49
CA THR A 40 -4.00 -20.30 -3.59
C THR A 40 -3.95 -18.97 -4.33
N ALA A 41 -4.10 -19.03 -5.66
CA ALA A 41 -4.11 -17.83 -6.51
C ALA A 41 -5.29 -16.90 -6.20
N MET A 42 -6.43 -17.45 -5.78
CA MET A 42 -7.61 -16.65 -5.42
C MET A 42 -7.36 -15.80 -4.17
N ASN A 43 -6.69 -16.36 -3.15
CA ASN A 43 -6.34 -15.63 -1.94
C ASN A 43 -5.28 -14.55 -2.23
N ALA A 44 -4.31 -14.86 -3.10
CA ALA A 44 -3.26 -13.95 -3.54
C ALA A 44 -3.84 -12.71 -4.23
N LEU A 45 -4.73 -12.94 -5.19
CA LEU A 45 -5.38 -11.86 -5.92
C LEU A 45 -6.27 -11.01 -5.00
N ALA A 46 -7.04 -11.64 -4.10
CA ALA A 46 -7.89 -10.93 -3.15
C ALA A 46 -7.06 -10.04 -2.19
N MET A 47 -5.97 -10.57 -1.65
CA MET A 47 -5.09 -9.83 -0.74
C MET A 47 -4.31 -8.72 -1.46
N GLY A 48 -3.85 -8.98 -2.68
CA GLY A 48 -3.20 -7.99 -3.55
C GLY A 48 -4.12 -6.81 -3.84
N LEU A 49 -5.33 -7.07 -4.35
CA LEU A 49 -6.32 -6.03 -4.64
C LEU A 49 -6.75 -5.25 -3.38
N ALA A 50 -6.94 -5.94 -2.25
CA ALA A 50 -7.25 -5.30 -0.97
C ALA A 50 -6.13 -4.35 -0.54
N SER A 51 -4.87 -4.80 -0.58
CA SER A 51 -3.71 -3.99 -0.19
C SER A 51 -3.45 -2.82 -1.15
N LEU A 52 -3.71 -2.99 -2.44
CA LEU A 52 -3.66 -1.91 -3.44
C LEU A 52 -4.65 -0.81 -3.09
N PHE A 53 -5.91 -1.17 -2.82
CA PHE A 53 -6.94 -0.21 -2.44
C PHE A 53 -6.57 0.55 -1.17
N VAL A 54 -6.13 -0.17 -0.13
CA VAL A 54 -5.69 0.42 1.14
C VAL A 54 -4.50 1.34 0.94
N LEU A 55 -3.49 0.95 0.15
CA LEU A 55 -2.29 1.75 -0.12
C LEU A 55 -2.63 3.07 -0.81
N VAL A 56 -3.48 3.04 -1.84
CA VAL A 56 -3.89 4.24 -2.57
C VAL A 56 -4.64 5.21 -1.65
N MET A 57 -5.63 4.70 -0.90
CA MET A 57 -6.47 5.54 -0.04
C MET A 57 -5.69 6.11 1.14
N SER A 58 -4.87 5.27 1.80
CA SER A 58 -4.03 5.72 2.92
C SER A 58 -2.99 6.75 2.47
N ASN A 59 -2.34 6.59 1.31
CA ASN A 59 -1.37 7.57 0.80
C ASN A 59 -1.99 8.94 0.50
N VAL A 60 -3.21 8.96 -0.03
CA VAL A 60 -3.96 10.21 -0.28
C VAL A 60 -4.28 10.92 1.03
N VAL A 61 -4.77 10.18 2.03
CA VAL A 61 -5.14 10.74 3.33
C VAL A 61 -3.90 11.21 4.09
N VAL A 62 -2.84 10.41 4.15
CA VAL A 62 -1.57 10.78 4.81
C VAL A 62 -0.95 12.03 4.18
N SER A 63 -0.98 12.15 2.85
CA SER A 63 -0.46 13.33 2.15
C SER A 63 -1.23 14.61 2.49
N THR A 64 -2.51 14.49 2.80
CA THR A 64 -3.38 15.60 3.22
C THR A 64 -3.18 15.96 4.69
N LEU A 65 -3.06 14.97 5.57
CA LEU A 65 -2.91 15.19 7.02
C LEU A 65 -1.48 15.58 7.44
N ARG A 66 -0.49 15.51 6.54
CA ARG A 66 0.94 15.72 6.87
C ARG A 66 1.25 17.01 7.64
N ASN A 67 0.48 18.09 7.44
CA ASN A 67 0.72 19.38 8.09
C ASN A 67 0.22 19.43 9.54
N PHE A 68 -0.70 18.53 9.93
CA PHE A 68 -1.28 18.46 11.27
C PHE A 68 -0.53 17.47 12.20
N ILE A 69 0.36 16.63 11.67
CA ILE A 69 0.94 15.49 12.41
C ILE A 69 2.31 15.86 12.99
N PRO A 70 2.46 15.88 14.33
CA PRO A 70 3.76 16.12 14.97
C PRO A 70 4.70 14.92 14.77
N LYS A 71 6.00 15.18 14.63
CA LYS A 71 7.01 14.17 14.25
C LYS A 71 7.09 12.99 15.22
N GLN A 72 6.75 13.21 16.48
CA GLN A 72 6.86 12.22 17.57
C GLN A 72 5.87 11.06 17.45
N VAL A 73 4.69 11.27 16.84
CA VAL A 73 3.60 10.27 16.78
C VAL A 73 3.26 9.84 15.35
N ARG A 74 4.10 10.21 14.38
CA ARG A 74 3.84 10.00 12.95
C ARG A 74 3.53 8.55 12.58
N ILE A 75 4.36 7.61 13.02
CA ILE A 75 4.22 6.18 12.69
C ILE A 75 2.90 5.64 13.24
N ALA A 76 2.56 5.98 14.48
CA ALA A 76 1.30 5.58 15.10
C ALA A 76 0.09 6.14 14.33
N THR A 77 0.12 7.42 13.94
CA THR A 77 -0.96 8.02 13.15
C THR A 77 -1.13 7.33 11.79
N TYR A 78 -0.05 6.97 11.10
CA TYR A 78 -0.14 6.28 9.81
C TYR A 78 -0.74 4.88 9.94
N ILE A 79 -0.34 4.13 10.96
CA ILE A 79 -0.90 2.80 11.24
C ILE A 79 -2.41 2.92 11.53
N LEU A 80 -2.84 3.93 12.29
CA LEU A 80 -4.27 4.16 12.55
C LEU A 80 -5.05 4.47 11.26
N VAL A 81 -4.50 5.31 10.37
CA VAL A 81 -5.12 5.60 9.07
C VAL A 81 -5.21 4.34 8.21
N ILE A 82 -4.16 3.52 8.17
CA ILE A 82 -4.16 2.26 7.43
C ILE A 82 -5.19 1.29 8.03
N ALA A 83 -5.22 1.16 9.36
CA ALA A 83 -6.12 0.26 10.07
C ALA A 83 -7.60 0.58 9.79
N THR A 84 -8.00 1.84 9.77
CA THR A 84 -9.39 2.21 9.47
C THR A 84 -9.79 1.78 8.05
N PHE A 85 -8.91 1.95 7.07
CA PHE A 85 -9.17 1.48 5.70
C PHE A 85 -9.19 -0.05 5.59
N VAL A 86 -8.30 -0.74 6.30
CA VAL A 86 -8.29 -2.20 6.33
C VAL A 86 -9.57 -2.74 6.95
N THR A 87 -10.08 -2.13 8.02
CA THR A 87 -11.36 -2.50 8.64
C THR A 87 -12.53 -2.32 7.67
N VAL A 88 -12.55 -1.25 6.87
CA VAL A 88 -13.57 -1.08 5.82
C VAL A 88 -13.49 -2.23 4.80
N VAL A 89 -12.29 -2.62 4.39
CA VAL A 89 -12.10 -3.76 3.47
C VAL A 89 -12.51 -5.08 4.10
N GLU A 90 -12.25 -5.28 5.39
CA GLU A 90 -12.66 -6.47 6.14
C GLU A 90 -14.17 -6.68 6.07
N TYR A 91 -14.95 -5.62 6.34
CA TYR A 91 -16.40 -5.66 6.23
C TYR A 91 -16.89 -5.87 4.79
N LEU A 92 -16.23 -5.27 3.80
CA LEU A 92 -16.56 -5.49 2.39
C LEU A 92 -16.34 -6.96 1.97
N ILE A 93 -15.25 -7.59 2.39
CA ILE A 93 -14.98 -8.99 2.09
C ILE A 93 -16.01 -9.89 2.77
N GLN A 94 -16.34 -9.61 4.04
CA GLN A 94 -17.37 -10.36 4.77
C GLN A 94 -18.74 -10.28 4.09
N ALA A 95 -19.08 -9.15 3.45
CA ALA A 95 -20.32 -8.97 2.71
C ALA A 95 -20.37 -9.71 1.37
N ILE A 96 -19.22 -9.92 0.70
CA ILE A 96 -19.16 -10.57 -0.61
C ILE A 96 -19.08 -12.10 -0.49
N SER A 97 -18.20 -12.61 0.39
CA SER A 97 -17.97 -14.05 0.54
C SER A 97 -17.54 -14.45 1.95
N LEU A 98 -18.39 -15.24 2.60
CA LEU A 98 -18.12 -15.81 3.92
C LEU A 98 -17.00 -16.86 3.91
N ASP A 99 -16.86 -17.61 2.82
CA ASP A 99 -15.78 -18.60 2.69
C ASP A 99 -14.41 -17.93 2.57
N LEU A 100 -14.31 -16.84 1.81
CA LEU A 100 -13.08 -16.08 1.71
C LEU A 100 -12.75 -15.39 3.04
N HIS A 101 -13.74 -14.85 3.75
CA HIS A 101 -13.54 -14.24 5.05
C HIS A 101 -13.08 -15.26 6.12
N LYS A 102 -13.61 -16.49 6.11
CA LYS A 102 -13.13 -17.57 7.01
C LYS A 102 -11.69 -17.96 6.75
N ALA A 103 -11.26 -17.96 5.48
CA ALA A 103 -9.88 -18.29 5.10
C ALA A 103 -8.91 -17.12 5.31
N LEU A 104 -9.33 -15.88 5.08
CA LEU A 104 -8.47 -14.68 5.13
C LEU A 104 -8.58 -13.87 6.43
N GLY A 105 -9.52 -14.15 7.33
CA GLY A 105 -9.80 -13.32 8.52
C GLY A 105 -8.55 -12.96 9.32
N ALA A 106 -7.68 -13.94 9.61
CA ALA A 106 -6.42 -13.70 10.32
C ALA A 106 -5.38 -12.94 9.46
N PHE A 107 -5.42 -13.09 8.14
CA PHE A 107 -4.48 -12.46 7.21
C PHE A 107 -4.83 -11.00 6.90
N ILE A 108 -6.08 -10.56 7.09
CA ILE A 108 -6.48 -9.16 6.90
C ILE A 108 -5.71 -8.24 7.86
N SER A 109 -5.47 -8.67 9.09
CA SER A 109 -4.62 -7.94 10.05
C SER A 109 -3.15 -7.79 9.59
N LEU A 110 -2.64 -8.70 8.75
CA LEU A 110 -1.29 -8.57 8.16
C LEU A 110 -1.19 -7.43 7.14
N ILE A 111 -2.32 -6.94 6.62
CA ILE A 111 -2.34 -5.78 5.73
C ILE A 111 -1.98 -4.52 6.53
N VAL A 112 -2.45 -4.39 7.78
CA VAL A 112 -2.17 -3.23 8.64
C VAL A 112 -0.68 -3.10 8.93
N VAL A 113 -0.01 -4.23 9.21
CA VAL A 113 1.42 -4.29 9.53
C VAL A 113 2.28 -4.54 8.29
N ASN A 114 1.75 -4.35 7.08
CA ASN A 114 2.52 -4.52 5.87
C ASN A 114 3.60 -3.42 5.77
N CYS A 115 4.86 -3.84 5.84
CA CYS A 115 6.02 -2.94 5.80
C CYS A 115 6.10 -2.11 4.52
N MET A 116 5.56 -2.60 3.40
CA MET A 116 5.49 -1.84 2.15
C MET A 116 4.52 -0.65 2.29
N ILE A 117 3.33 -0.87 2.87
CA ILE A 117 2.32 0.18 3.03
C ILE A 117 2.82 1.28 3.97
N LEU A 118 3.35 0.90 5.13
CA LEU A 118 3.90 1.84 6.09
C LEU A 118 5.12 2.59 5.52
N GLY A 119 6.02 1.88 4.84
CA GLY A 119 7.22 2.44 4.24
C GLY A 119 6.91 3.49 3.18
N ARG A 120 5.92 3.25 2.30
CA ARG A 120 5.50 4.25 1.30
C ARG A 120 4.77 5.45 1.92
N ALA A 121 3.92 5.22 2.91
CA ALA A 121 3.25 6.28 3.64
C ALA A 121 4.27 7.25 4.30
N GLU A 122 5.33 6.71 4.88
CA GLU A 122 6.38 7.52 5.50
C GLU A 122 7.33 8.16 4.48
N ALA A 123 7.90 7.38 3.56
CA ALA A 123 8.96 7.85 2.68
C ALA A 123 8.44 8.80 1.58
N PHE A 124 7.21 8.56 1.08
CA PHE A 124 6.68 9.25 -0.09
C PHE A 124 5.47 10.13 0.26
N ALA A 125 4.42 9.57 0.87
CA ALA A 125 3.18 10.31 1.10
C ALA A 125 3.37 11.51 2.04
N SER A 126 4.27 11.41 3.02
CA SER A 126 4.57 12.50 3.96
C SER A 126 5.32 13.69 3.35
N LYS A 127 5.93 13.53 2.17
CA LYS A 127 6.80 14.54 1.52
C LYS A 127 6.24 15.05 0.19
N ASN A 128 5.33 14.33 -0.45
CA ASN A 128 4.80 14.66 -1.78
C ASN A 128 3.34 15.14 -1.75
N SER A 129 2.90 15.80 -2.84
CA SER A 129 1.52 16.24 -3.05
C SER A 129 0.56 15.07 -3.29
N VAL A 130 -0.71 15.23 -2.93
CA VAL A 130 -1.77 14.20 -3.01
C VAL A 130 -1.81 13.49 -4.37
N TRP A 131 -1.71 14.24 -5.47
CA TRP A 131 -1.75 13.67 -6.82
C TRP A 131 -0.59 12.72 -7.13
N ARG A 132 0.62 13.03 -6.64
CA ARG A 132 1.79 12.15 -6.78
C ARG A 132 1.69 10.93 -5.87
N SER A 133 1.22 11.12 -4.63
CA SER A 133 1.02 10.02 -3.68
C SER A 133 -0.02 9.00 -4.16
N LEU A 134 -1.03 9.44 -4.91
CA LEU A 134 -1.99 8.55 -5.57
C LEU A 134 -1.33 7.70 -6.66
N LEU A 135 -0.54 8.31 -7.54
CA LEU A 135 0.16 7.63 -8.62
C LEU A 135 1.19 6.62 -8.08
N ASP A 136 1.90 6.98 -7.01
CA ASP A 136 2.81 6.07 -6.30
C ASP A 136 2.07 4.86 -5.70
N GLY A 137 0.96 5.11 -5.01
CA GLY A 137 0.15 4.05 -4.41
C GLY A 137 -0.42 3.08 -5.47
N LEU A 138 -0.84 3.61 -6.62
CA LEU A 138 -1.32 2.77 -7.72
C LEU A 138 -0.19 1.95 -8.35
N GLY A 139 0.96 2.57 -8.64
CA GLY A 139 2.10 1.86 -9.22
C GLY A 139 2.64 0.75 -8.32
N MET A 140 2.89 1.07 -7.04
CA MET A 140 3.43 0.11 -6.07
C MET A 140 2.41 -0.96 -5.68
N GLY A 141 1.12 -0.60 -5.57
CA GLY A 141 0.03 -1.54 -5.29
C GLY A 141 -0.18 -2.53 -6.43
N LEU A 142 -0.14 -2.07 -7.69
CA LEU A 142 -0.24 -2.94 -8.86
C LEU A 142 0.96 -3.88 -8.96
N GLY A 143 2.18 -3.38 -8.70
CA GLY A 143 3.39 -4.21 -8.65
C GLY A 143 3.30 -5.31 -7.60
N PHE A 144 2.79 -5.00 -6.41
CA PHE A 144 2.57 -5.98 -5.35
C PHE A 144 1.49 -7.01 -5.70
N THR A 145 0.38 -6.57 -6.33
CA THR A 145 -0.68 -7.46 -6.79
C THR A 145 -0.21 -8.39 -7.91
N PHE A 146 0.71 -7.93 -8.76
CA PHE A 146 1.28 -8.74 -9.84
C PHE A 146 2.35 -9.73 -9.34
N ALA A 147 2.98 -9.44 -8.19
CA ALA A 147 4.00 -10.28 -7.59
C ALA A 147 3.44 -11.41 -6.69
N LEU A 148 2.25 -11.22 -6.13
CA LEU A 148 1.48 -12.21 -5.38
C LEU A 148 0.79 -13.23 -6.30
#